data_AF-A0A9X9CB73-F1
#
_entry.id   AF-A0A9X9CB73-F1
#
_cell.length_a   1.000
_cell.length_b   1.000
_cell.length_c   1.000
_cell.angle_alpha   90.00
_cell.angle_beta   90.00
_cell.angle_gamma   90.00
#
_symmetry.space_group_name_H-M   'P 1'
#
loop_
_entity.id
_entity.type
_entity.pdbx_description
1 polymer ?
#
loop_
_entity_poly.entity_id
_entity_poly.type
_entity_poly.pdbx_seq_one_letter_code
_entity_poly.pdbx_strand_id
1 'polypeptide(L)'
;MKNINQELLNHVILHKDRIPHYHKDFPLILFWSHRSGCTALANWFFFQIGLFTEAKKYNDFIHYYEFWVYKNNINYIPELQNGLLEGKKDVCKLVRNPYTRAVSSFLLLADNPYASPQWESIRHYFYNDKYSNQGISFKQFLYYVQAFGSNSLAIDIHFSQQYVPGEENFIQCYIPLEDFNAQITKLEHTYDLIKSNLALLTNSDHHRAHKMIYAGSYAELSITDEAFPRFPTYESFYDKETMDLVTEIYAQDFEMYPYTRGIL
;
A
#
# COMPACT_ATOMS: atom_id res chain seq x y z
N MET A 1 3.61 5.65 33.25
CA MET A 1 2.97 4.58 32.44
C MET A 1 1.98 5.10 31.37
N LYS A 2 1.46 6.34 31.43
CA LYS A 2 0.61 6.91 30.34
C LYS A 2 1.36 7.34 29.06
N ASN A 3 2.68 7.57 29.09
CA ASN A 3 3.43 8.10 27.93
C ASN A 3 3.80 7.05 26.87
N ILE A 4 4.15 5.83 27.27
CA ILE A 4 4.67 4.80 26.33
C ILE A 4 3.57 4.37 25.35
N ASN A 5 2.32 4.26 25.81
CA ASN A 5 1.19 3.89 24.95
C ASN A 5 0.84 4.98 23.93
N GLN A 6 1.01 6.26 24.28
CA GLN A 6 0.66 7.36 23.37
C GLN A 6 1.70 7.56 22.27
N GLU A 7 2.98 7.42 22.60
CA GLU A 7 4.07 7.50 21.60
C GLU A 7 3.98 6.35 20.60
N LEU A 8 3.77 5.11 21.08
CA LEU A 8 3.55 3.95 20.22
C LEU A 8 2.30 4.12 19.35
N LEU A 9 1.21 4.59 19.93
CA LEU A 9 -0.05 4.81 19.21
C LEU A 9 0.12 5.86 18.10
N ASN A 10 0.76 6.99 18.40
CA ASN A 10 1.08 8.03 17.42
C ASN A 10 2.02 7.49 16.33
N HIS A 11 3.03 6.72 16.72
CA HIS A 11 3.94 6.08 15.78
C HIS A 11 3.15 5.23 14.78
N VAL A 12 2.31 4.31 15.27
CA VAL A 12 1.59 3.35 14.43
C VAL A 12 0.52 4.02 13.55
N ILE A 13 -0.23 5.02 14.06
CA ILE A 13 -1.32 5.64 13.28
C ILE A 13 -0.85 6.77 12.35
N LEU A 14 0.24 7.46 12.66
CA LEU A 14 0.75 8.59 11.86
C LEU A 14 1.95 8.19 10.99
N HIS A 15 2.37 6.93 11.02
CA HIS A 15 3.52 6.47 10.23
C HIS A 15 3.28 6.69 8.74
N LYS A 16 4.06 7.59 8.13
CA LYS A 16 4.06 7.83 6.67
C LYS A 16 2.66 8.12 6.11
N ASP A 17 1.87 8.89 6.88
CA ASP A 17 0.48 9.28 6.55
C ASP A 17 -0.49 8.11 6.32
N ARG A 18 -0.16 6.91 6.83
CA ARG A 18 -1.01 5.70 6.73
C ARG A 18 -2.09 5.67 7.80
N ILE A 19 -2.82 6.76 7.94
CA ILE A 19 -3.85 6.91 8.96
C ILE A 19 -4.92 5.81 8.75
N PRO A 20 -5.21 4.95 9.73
CA PRO A 20 -6.25 3.92 9.62
C PRO A 20 -7.64 4.50 9.29
N HIS A 21 -8.50 3.71 8.66
CA HIS A 21 -9.92 4.06 8.55
C HIS A 21 -10.67 3.70 9.83
N TYR A 22 -11.41 4.68 10.33
CA TYR A 22 -12.20 4.60 11.54
C TYR A 22 -13.50 5.37 11.38
N HIS A 23 -14.58 4.83 11.93
CA HIS A 23 -15.83 5.51 12.19
C HIS A 23 -16.45 4.97 13.48
N LYS A 24 -17.09 5.83 14.28
CA LYS A 24 -17.67 5.44 15.58
C LYS A 24 -18.70 4.32 15.47
N ASP A 25 -19.50 4.28 14.41
CA ASP A 25 -20.59 3.32 14.23
C ASP A 25 -20.19 2.12 13.34
N PHE A 26 -18.93 2.08 12.85
CA PHE A 26 -18.43 0.98 12.03
C PHE A 26 -17.62 0.00 12.89
N PRO A 27 -17.85 -1.33 12.85
CA PRO A 27 -17.30 -2.25 13.86
C PRO A 27 -15.80 -2.53 13.76
N LEU A 28 -15.13 -2.07 12.69
CA LEU A 28 -13.72 -2.34 12.43
C LEU A 28 -12.86 -1.07 12.45
N ILE A 29 -11.58 -1.24 12.74
CA ILE A 29 -10.52 -0.26 12.43
C ILE A 29 -9.63 -0.86 11.35
N LEU A 30 -9.47 -0.15 10.23
CA LEU A 30 -8.81 -0.69 9.03
C LEU A 30 -7.48 -0.01 8.78
N PHE A 31 -6.40 -0.72 9.05
CA PHE A 31 -5.04 -0.34 8.66
C PHE A 31 -4.78 -0.69 7.19
N TRP A 32 -3.89 0.06 6.56
CA TRP A 32 -3.54 -0.13 5.16
C TRP A 32 -2.13 0.40 4.86
N SER A 33 -1.63 0.13 3.67
CA SER A 33 -0.36 0.67 3.21
C SER A 33 -0.41 1.08 1.74
N HIS A 34 0.48 1.97 1.33
CA HIS A 34 0.60 2.36 -0.06
C HIS A 34 0.91 1.14 -0.93
N ARG A 35 0.25 1.05 -2.09
CA ARG A 35 0.35 -0.05 -3.07
C ARG A 35 -0.21 -1.40 -2.60
N SER A 36 -0.95 -1.47 -1.48
CA SER A 36 -1.63 -2.69 -1.02
C SER A 36 -3.12 -2.76 -1.36
N GLY A 37 -3.64 -1.92 -2.26
CA GLY A 37 -5.06 -1.86 -2.61
C GLY A 37 -5.88 -0.87 -1.77
N CYS A 38 -5.21 0.12 -1.17
CA CYS A 38 -5.80 1.16 -0.34
C CYS A 38 -7.00 1.89 -0.96
N THR A 39 -7.01 2.11 -2.28
CA THR A 39 -8.14 2.74 -2.98
C THR A 39 -9.41 1.87 -2.92
N ALA A 40 -9.29 0.56 -3.12
CA ALA A 40 -10.41 -0.36 -3.04
C ALA A 40 -10.95 -0.46 -1.60
N LEU A 41 -10.05 -0.49 -0.62
CA LEU A 41 -10.43 -0.49 0.80
C LEU A 41 -11.14 0.81 1.21
N ALA A 42 -10.62 1.96 0.78
CA ALA A 42 -11.23 3.26 1.05
C ALA A 42 -12.64 3.35 0.42
N ASN A 43 -12.80 2.92 -0.83
CA ASN A 43 -14.11 2.84 -1.49
C ASN A 43 -15.08 1.97 -0.69
N TRP A 44 -14.66 0.78 -0.26
CA TRP A 44 -15.47 -0.11 0.56
C TRP A 44 -15.82 0.48 1.91
N PHE A 45 -14.84 1.06 2.62
CA PHE A 45 -15.06 1.72 3.90
C PHE A 45 -16.10 2.85 3.78
N PHE A 46 -15.95 3.76 2.81
CA PHE A 46 -16.91 4.84 2.60
C PHE A 46 -18.28 4.34 2.17
N PHE A 47 -18.35 3.21 1.47
CA PHE A 47 -19.63 2.57 1.15
C PHE A 47 -20.32 2.07 2.42
N GLN A 48 -19.59 1.38 3.30
CA GLN A 48 -20.14 0.84 4.55
C GLN A 48 -20.66 1.93 5.50
N ILE A 49 -20.01 3.09 5.53
CA ILE A 49 -20.44 4.20 6.39
C ILE A 49 -21.40 5.20 5.69
N GLY A 50 -21.87 4.87 4.48
CA GLY A 50 -22.85 5.68 3.75
C GLY A 50 -22.32 6.98 3.13
N LEU A 51 -21.00 7.16 3.04
CA LEU A 51 -20.35 8.37 2.50
C LEU A 51 -19.79 8.21 1.08
N PHE A 52 -19.89 7.02 0.47
CA PHE A 52 -19.29 6.74 -0.84
C PHE A 52 -19.76 7.70 -1.95
N THR A 53 -21.06 7.97 -2.03
CA THR A 53 -21.63 8.89 -3.04
C THR A 53 -21.13 10.32 -2.85
N GLU A 54 -21.03 10.78 -1.60
CA GLU A 54 -20.49 12.11 -1.28
C GLU A 54 -19.01 12.19 -1.67
N ALA A 55 -18.23 11.19 -1.30
CA ALA A 55 -16.81 11.12 -1.58
C ALA A 55 -16.52 11.10 -3.09
N LYS A 56 -17.29 10.31 -3.86
CA LYS A 56 -17.19 10.27 -5.33
C LYS A 56 -17.64 11.56 -6.01
N LYS A 57 -18.56 12.32 -5.41
CA LYS A 57 -18.96 13.65 -5.90
C LYS A 57 -17.85 14.68 -5.69
N TYR A 58 -17.09 14.56 -4.61
CA TYR A 58 -15.96 15.45 -4.32
C TYR A 58 -14.82 15.26 -5.32
N ASN A 59 -14.43 14.01 -5.58
CA ASN A 59 -13.46 13.67 -6.62
C ASN A 59 -13.56 12.20 -7.03
N ASP A 60 -13.17 11.89 -8.26
CA ASP A 60 -13.09 10.49 -8.71
C ASP A 60 -12.05 9.67 -7.95
N PHE A 61 -10.95 10.30 -7.53
CA PHE A 61 -9.93 9.71 -6.70
C PHE A 61 -10.31 9.85 -5.21
N ILE A 62 -10.78 8.74 -4.64
CA ILE A 62 -11.35 8.68 -3.28
C ILE A 62 -10.41 9.24 -2.20
N HIS A 63 -9.10 9.11 -2.38
CA HIS A 63 -8.10 9.55 -1.42
C HIS A 63 -8.10 11.08 -1.22
N TYR A 64 -8.57 11.89 -2.18
CA TYR A 64 -8.72 13.33 -1.95
C TYR A 64 -9.83 13.64 -0.94
N TYR A 65 -10.98 12.98 -1.04
CA TYR A 65 -12.02 13.11 -0.02
C TYR A 65 -11.53 12.56 1.32
N GLU A 66 -10.89 11.40 1.29
CA GLU A 66 -10.35 10.75 2.49
C GLU A 66 -9.42 11.66 3.28
N PHE A 67 -8.40 12.24 2.64
CA PHE A 67 -7.39 13.00 3.34
C PHE A 67 -7.79 14.44 3.60
N TRP A 68 -8.46 15.11 2.65
CA TRP A 68 -8.70 16.56 2.76
C TRP A 68 -10.02 16.91 3.42
N VAL A 69 -10.97 15.97 3.46
CA VAL A 69 -12.29 16.16 4.06
C VAL A 69 -12.45 15.28 5.29
N TYR A 70 -12.41 13.95 5.10
CA TYR A 70 -12.82 13.02 6.15
C TYR A 70 -11.81 12.95 7.31
N LYS A 71 -10.54 12.65 7.02
CA LYS A 71 -9.46 12.51 8.02
C LYS A 71 -8.90 13.85 8.49
N ASN A 72 -9.19 14.94 7.76
CA ASN A 72 -8.82 16.30 8.15
C ASN A 72 -9.76 16.89 9.23
N ASN A 73 -10.78 16.14 9.67
CA ASN A 73 -11.58 16.52 10.82
C ASN A 73 -10.70 16.52 12.09
N ILE A 74 -10.71 17.62 12.84
CA ILE A 74 -9.91 17.81 14.06
C ILE A 74 -10.11 16.72 15.11
N ASN A 75 -11.27 16.06 15.13
CA ASN A 75 -11.60 14.99 16.07
C ASN A 75 -11.22 13.61 15.56
N TYR A 76 -10.83 13.46 14.28
CA TYR A 76 -10.59 12.15 13.67
C TYR A 76 -9.50 11.36 14.39
N ILE A 77 -8.32 11.97 14.58
CA ILE A 77 -7.19 11.32 15.24
C ILE A 77 -7.50 11.01 16.72
N PRO A 78 -8.01 11.96 17.54
CA PRO A 78 -8.43 11.65 18.91
C PRO A 78 -9.46 10.51 19.00
N GLU A 79 -10.46 10.48 18.12
CA GLU A 79 -11.48 9.42 18.12
C GLU A 79 -10.92 8.06 17.70
N LEU A 80 -10.06 8.03 16.68
CA LEU A 80 -9.35 6.81 16.28
C LEU A 80 -8.47 6.27 17.42
N GLN A 81 -7.74 7.14 18.10
CA GLN A 81 -6.90 6.77 19.25
C GLN A 81 -7.73 6.17 20.38
N ASN A 82 -8.85 6.81 20.72
CA ASN A 82 -9.78 6.27 21.71
C ASN A 82 -10.34 4.92 21.27
N GLY A 83 -10.72 4.77 20.00
CA GLY A 83 -11.20 3.51 19.45
C GLY A 83 -10.20 2.36 19.59
N LEU A 84 -8.92 2.63 19.33
CA LEU A 84 -7.83 1.66 19.51
C LEU A 84 -7.59 1.32 20.99
N LEU A 85 -7.58 2.32 21.88
CA LEU A 85 -7.34 2.13 23.31
C LEU A 85 -8.49 1.45 24.03
N GLU A 86 -9.73 1.65 23.57
CA GLU A 86 -10.91 0.97 24.12
C GLU A 86 -10.91 -0.53 23.81
N GLY A 87 -10.28 -0.95 22.71
CA GLY A 87 -10.16 -2.36 22.32
C GLY A 87 -11.49 -3.05 22.03
N LYS A 88 -12.55 -2.29 21.72
CA LYS A 88 -13.91 -2.82 21.46
C LYS A 88 -14.18 -3.15 19.99
N LYS A 89 -13.33 -2.66 19.07
CA LYS A 89 -13.43 -2.88 17.63
C LYS A 89 -12.30 -3.81 17.21
N ASP A 90 -12.60 -4.72 16.30
CA ASP A 90 -11.55 -5.55 15.72
C ASP A 90 -10.71 -4.71 14.76
N VAL A 91 -9.41 -4.97 14.77
CA VAL A 91 -8.44 -4.18 14.00
C VAL A 91 -7.84 -5.07 12.92
N CYS A 92 -8.15 -4.78 11.66
CA CYS A 92 -7.60 -5.51 10.52
C CYS A 92 -6.66 -4.64 9.70
N LYS A 93 -5.67 -5.26 9.04
CA LYS A 93 -4.80 -4.59 8.07
C LYS A 93 -4.91 -5.20 6.68
N LEU A 94 -5.09 -4.36 5.67
CA LEU A 94 -4.94 -4.74 4.27
C LEU A 94 -3.44 -4.82 3.91
N VAL A 95 -3.02 -6.03 3.56
CA VAL A 95 -1.63 -6.37 3.24
C VAL A 95 -1.56 -6.96 1.83
N ARG A 96 -0.40 -6.91 1.20
CA ARG A 96 -0.16 -7.45 -0.13
C ARG A 96 1.14 -8.24 -0.18
N ASN A 97 1.24 -9.26 -1.03
CA ASN A 97 2.47 -10.01 -1.23
C ASN A 97 3.63 -9.04 -1.54
N PRO A 98 4.75 -9.08 -0.78
CA PRO A 98 5.86 -8.14 -0.99
C PRO A 98 6.45 -8.20 -2.40
N TYR A 99 6.45 -9.35 -3.08
CA TYR A 99 6.90 -9.47 -4.46
C TYR A 99 6.00 -8.67 -5.41
N THR A 100 4.70 -8.99 -5.46
CA THR A 100 3.79 -8.26 -6.36
C THR A 100 3.71 -6.77 -6.03
N ARG A 101 3.88 -6.42 -4.75
CA ARG A 101 3.96 -5.03 -4.28
C ARG A 101 5.21 -4.32 -4.79
N ALA A 102 6.40 -4.91 -4.71
CA ALA A 102 7.65 -4.31 -5.18
C ALA A 102 7.58 -3.96 -6.68
N VAL A 103 7.07 -4.88 -7.51
CA VAL A 103 6.83 -4.62 -8.93
C VAL A 103 5.81 -3.48 -9.12
N SER A 104 4.72 -3.49 -8.33
CA SER A 104 3.75 -2.41 -8.38
C SER A 104 4.38 -1.06 -8.04
N SER A 105 5.27 -1.01 -7.05
CA SER A 105 6.01 0.19 -6.67
C SER A 105 6.94 0.67 -7.78
N PHE A 106 7.68 -0.23 -8.43
CA PHE A 106 8.52 0.10 -9.58
C PHE A 106 7.71 0.66 -10.76
N LEU A 107 6.61 0.00 -11.12
CA LEU A 107 5.74 0.43 -12.23
C LEU A 107 5.04 1.78 -11.99
N LEU A 108 5.09 2.32 -10.77
CA LEU A 108 4.69 3.71 -10.51
C LEU A 108 5.51 4.70 -11.36
N LEU A 109 6.80 4.39 -11.60
CA LEU A 109 7.74 5.25 -12.30
C LEU A 109 7.42 5.41 -13.80
N ALA A 110 6.73 4.45 -14.41
CA ALA A 110 6.46 4.44 -15.86
C ALA A 110 5.38 5.44 -16.30
N ASP A 111 4.34 5.61 -15.47
CA ASP A 111 3.05 6.12 -15.97
C ASP A 111 2.26 6.80 -14.85
N ASN A 112 2.95 7.57 -14.00
CA ASN A 112 2.31 8.35 -12.96
C ASN A 112 2.94 9.76 -12.85
N PRO A 113 2.15 10.85 -12.95
CA PRO A 113 2.63 12.21 -12.72
C PRO A 113 3.29 12.41 -11.34
N TYR A 114 2.88 11.61 -10.35
CA TYR A 114 3.49 11.60 -9.03
C TYR A 114 4.97 11.23 -9.07
N ALA A 115 5.44 10.49 -10.09
CA ALA A 115 6.79 9.90 -10.15
C ALA A 115 7.94 10.90 -10.33
N SER A 116 7.67 12.18 -10.65
CA SER A 116 8.73 13.14 -10.97
C SER A 116 9.75 13.35 -9.84
N PRO A 117 9.35 13.58 -8.57
CA PRO A 117 10.31 13.75 -7.47
C PRO A 117 11.09 12.45 -7.17
N GLN A 118 10.49 11.29 -7.39
CA GLN A 118 11.13 9.99 -7.19
C GLN A 118 12.18 9.76 -8.28
N TRP A 119 11.87 10.13 -9.53
CA TRP A 119 12.84 10.12 -10.62
C TRP A 119 14.06 11.00 -10.34
N GLU A 120 13.86 12.23 -9.85
CA GLU A 120 14.97 13.10 -9.45
C GLU A 120 15.89 12.43 -8.42
N SER A 121 15.30 11.84 -7.39
CA SER A 121 16.05 11.19 -6.29
C SER A 121 16.83 9.95 -6.75
N ILE A 122 16.18 9.09 -7.54
CA ILE A 122 16.78 7.88 -8.10
C ILE A 122 17.92 8.22 -9.07
N ARG A 123 17.70 9.18 -9.97
CA ARG A 123 18.69 9.55 -10.99
C ARG A 123 19.88 10.26 -10.38
N HIS A 124 19.65 11.08 -9.35
CA HIS A 124 20.76 11.63 -8.57
C HIS A 124 21.61 10.51 -7.96
N TYR A 125 20.99 9.46 -7.40
CA TYR A 125 21.71 8.34 -6.81
C TYR A 125 22.56 7.55 -7.83
N PHE A 126 21.99 7.17 -8.98
CA PHE A 126 22.70 6.33 -9.96
C PHE A 126 23.62 7.10 -10.90
N TYR A 127 23.27 8.34 -11.25
CA TYR A 127 23.96 9.10 -12.31
C TYR A 127 24.63 10.36 -11.80
N ASN A 128 24.52 10.67 -10.50
CA ASN A 128 24.96 11.93 -9.90
C ASN A 128 24.34 13.17 -10.60
N ASP A 129 23.17 12.99 -11.22
CA ASP A 129 22.43 14.03 -11.93
C ASP A 129 20.92 13.76 -11.83
N LYS A 130 20.22 14.62 -11.10
CA LYS A 130 18.77 14.51 -10.90
C LYS A 130 17.96 14.85 -12.15
N TYR A 131 18.54 15.55 -13.12
CA TYR A 131 17.90 15.92 -14.39
C TYR A 131 18.28 14.99 -15.55
N SER A 132 19.05 13.93 -15.27
CA SER A 132 19.34 12.88 -16.24
C SER A 132 18.06 12.38 -16.90
N ASN A 133 18.12 11.98 -18.17
CA ASN A 133 17.02 11.34 -18.88
C ASN A 133 17.12 9.81 -18.86
N GLN A 134 18.14 9.24 -18.22
CA GLN A 134 18.34 7.80 -18.14
C GLN A 134 17.26 7.14 -17.28
N GLY A 135 16.72 6.03 -17.76
CA GLY A 135 15.83 5.16 -17.00
C GLY A 135 16.60 4.12 -16.20
N ILE A 136 15.89 3.44 -15.29
CA ILE A 136 16.44 2.38 -14.45
C ILE A 136 15.72 1.06 -14.71
N SER A 137 16.41 -0.05 -14.45
CA SER A 137 15.80 -1.39 -14.40
C SER A 137 15.12 -1.66 -13.05
N PHE A 138 14.33 -2.74 -12.99
CA PHE A 138 13.74 -3.17 -11.71
C PHE A 138 14.83 -3.57 -10.71
N LYS A 139 15.91 -4.21 -11.18
CA LYS A 139 17.06 -4.55 -10.33
C LYS A 139 17.72 -3.31 -9.74
N GLN A 140 17.96 -2.29 -10.56
CA GLN A 140 18.48 -1.00 -10.07
C GLN A 140 17.51 -0.34 -9.08
N PHE A 141 16.21 -0.38 -9.35
CA PHE A 141 15.21 0.10 -8.40
C PHE A 141 15.34 -0.59 -7.03
N LEU A 142 15.47 -1.92 -6.98
CA LEU A 142 15.64 -2.66 -5.73
C LEU A 142 16.93 -2.26 -4.99
N TYR A 143 18.05 -2.12 -5.70
CA TYR A 143 19.30 -1.62 -5.11
C TYR A 143 19.16 -0.22 -4.51
N TYR A 144 18.42 0.66 -5.18
CA TYR A 144 18.08 1.97 -4.62
C TYR A 144 17.27 1.83 -3.32
N VAL A 145 16.21 1.00 -3.31
CA VAL A 145 15.42 0.79 -2.08
C VAL A 145 16.28 0.20 -0.94
N GLN A 146 17.14 -0.76 -1.24
CA GLN A 146 18.05 -1.37 -0.26
C GLN A 146 19.02 -0.34 0.33
N ALA A 147 19.65 0.49 -0.50
CA ALA A 147 20.66 1.46 -0.08
C ALA A 147 20.10 2.52 0.89
N PHE A 148 18.84 2.93 0.72
CA PHE A 148 18.20 3.92 1.59
C PHE A 148 17.47 3.29 2.78
N GLY A 149 17.18 1.98 2.72
CA GLY A 149 16.41 1.25 3.72
C GLY A 149 14.90 1.40 3.54
N SER A 150 14.19 0.28 3.47
CA SER A 150 12.75 0.22 3.18
C SER A 150 11.86 0.88 4.24
N ASN A 151 12.33 1.12 5.47
CA ASN A 151 11.58 1.86 6.49
C ASN A 151 12.04 3.31 6.67
N SER A 152 13.08 3.76 5.97
CA SER A 152 13.62 5.11 6.10
C SER A 152 12.61 6.20 5.76
N LEU A 153 12.71 7.36 6.40
CA LEU A 153 11.93 8.55 6.02
C LEU A 153 12.45 9.21 4.74
N ALA A 154 13.67 8.86 4.32
CA ALA A 154 14.28 9.39 3.10
C ALA A 154 13.75 8.74 1.81
N ILE A 155 13.11 7.56 1.92
CA ILE A 155 12.52 6.88 0.78
C ILE A 155 11.03 7.17 0.66
N ASP A 156 10.56 7.24 -0.59
CA ASP A 156 9.15 7.39 -0.89
C ASP A 156 8.29 6.33 -0.19
N ILE A 157 7.16 6.77 0.35
CA ILE A 157 6.21 5.94 1.10
C ILE A 157 5.64 4.80 0.25
N HIS A 158 5.58 4.94 -1.08
CA HIS A 158 5.14 3.91 -2.01
C HIS A 158 6.19 2.81 -2.23
N PHE A 159 7.47 3.07 -1.94
CA PHE A 159 8.56 2.09 -2.04
C PHE A 159 8.85 1.41 -0.71
N SER A 160 8.48 2.08 0.38
CA SER A 160 8.73 1.60 1.74
C SER A 160 8.02 0.29 2.09
N GLN A 161 8.50 -0.45 3.09
CA GLN A 161 7.84 -1.67 3.59
C GLN A 161 6.42 -1.40 4.13
N GLN A 162 5.62 -2.45 4.26
CA GLN A 162 4.23 -2.35 4.75
C GLN A 162 4.17 -2.35 6.27
N TYR A 163 4.97 -3.19 6.92
CA TYR A 163 5.02 -3.36 8.36
C TYR A 163 5.54 -2.11 9.08
N VAL A 164 4.87 -1.76 10.17
CA VAL A 164 5.24 -0.68 11.07
C VAL A 164 5.48 -1.29 12.45
N PRO A 165 6.72 -1.24 12.99
CA PRO A 165 7.01 -1.85 14.28
C PRO A 165 6.03 -1.43 15.38
N GLY A 166 5.46 -2.42 16.08
CA GLY A 166 4.51 -2.21 17.16
C GLY A 166 3.05 -2.20 16.75
N GLU A 167 2.73 -2.28 15.45
CA GLU A 167 1.34 -2.40 14.98
C GLU A 167 0.70 -3.75 15.34
N GLU A 168 1.50 -4.79 15.58
CA GLU A 168 1.11 -6.11 16.06
C GLU A 168 0.47 -6.08 17.46
N ASN A 169 0.66 -4.99 18.21
CA ASN A 169 -0.03 -4.77 19.48
C ASN A 169 -1.51 -4.41 19.29
N PHE A 170 -1.91 -4.06 18.07
CA PHE A 170 -3.27 -3.62 17.75
C PHE A 170 -3.94 -4.55 16.73
N ILE A 171 -3.23 -4.93 15.67
CA ILE A 171 -3.79 -5.69 14.55
C ILE A 171 -4.05 -7.14 14.94
N GLN A 172 -5.27 -7.60 14.69
CA GLN A 172 -5.76 -8.94 15.03
C GLN A 172 -6.00 -9.81 13.79
N CYS A 173 -6.17 -9.17 12.62
CA CYS A 173 -6.51 -9.83 11.36
C CYS A 173 -5.78 -9.19 10.18
N TYR A 174 -5.45 -10.02 9.20
CA TYR A 174 -4.92 -9.58 7.92
C TYR A 174 -5.93 -9.83 6.82
N ILE A 175 -6.03 -8.88 5.90
CA ILE A 175 -6.81 -8.97 4.67
C ILE A 175 -5.78 -9.02 3.54
N PRO A 176 -5.42 -10.21 3.00
CA PRO A 176 -4.57 -10.28 1.82
C PRO A 176 -5.28 -9.69 0.60
N LEU A 177 -4.58 -8.83 -0.14
CA LEU A 177 -5.12 -8.19 -1.34
C LEU A 177 -5.45 -9.21 -2.43
N GLU A 178 -4.68 -10.29 -2.51
CA GLU A 178 -4.81 -11.37 -3.48
C GLU A 178 -6.19 -12.05 -3.38
N ASP A 179 -6.75 -12.10 -2.18
CA ASP A 179 -8.08 -12.66 -1.88
C ASP A 179 -9.11 -11.59 -1.50
N PHE A 180 -8.88 -10.32 -1.86
CA PHE A 180 -9.65 -9.17 -1.35
C PHE A 180 -11.16 -9.39 -1.41
N ASN A 181 -11.71 -9.80 -2.56
CA ASN A 181 -13.16 -9.96 -2.69
C ASN A 181 -13.74 -11.02 -1.76
N ALA A 182 -13.04 -12.14 -1.58
CA ALA A 182 -13.48 -13.21 -0.70
C ALA A 182 -13.40 -12.77 0.77
N GLN A 183 -12.30 -12.10 1.15
CA GLN A 183 -12.11 -11.60 2.51
C GLN A 183 -13.11 -10.50 2.87
N ILE A 184 -13.38 -9.55 1.97
CA ILE A 184 -14.39 -8.52 2.21
C ILE A 184 -15.78 -9.13 2.32
N THR A 185 -16.16 -10.08 1.44
CA THR A 185 -17.44 -10.79 1.56
C THR A 185 -17.57 -11.50 2.91
N LYS A 186 -16.49 -12.11 3.40
CA LYS A 186 -16.45 -12.77 4.71
C LYS A 186 -16.61 -11.76 5.84
N LEU A 187 -15.94 -10.61 5.78
CA LEU A 187 -16.08 -9.53 6.78
C LEU A 187 -17.50 -8.97 6.79
N GLU A 188 -18.11 -8.76 5.61
CA GLU A 188 -19.49 -8.30 5.52
C GLU A 188 -20.45 -9.26 6.22
N HIS A 189 -20.29 -10.57 6.00
CA HIS A 189 -21.08 -11.57 6.70
C HIS A 189 -20.78 -11.64 8.21
N THR A 190 -19.51 -11.54 8.61
CA THR A 190 -19.08 -11.69 10.01
C THR A 190 -19.59 -10.56 10.89
N TYR A 191 -19.62 -9.33 10.37
CA TYR A 191 -20.01 -8.14 11.12
C TYR A 191 -21.39 -7.59 10.74
N ASP A 192 -22.19 -8.37 9.99
CA ASP A 192 -23.53 -7.98 9.50
C ASP A 192 -23.52 -6.62 8.77
N LEU A 193 -22.51 -6.41 7.92
CA LEU A 193 -22.35 -5.19 7.13
C LEU A 193 -23.17 -5.24 5.85
N ILE A 194 -23.28 -4.08 5.19
CA ILE A 194 -23.99 -3.96 3.93
C ILE A 194 -23.25 -4.79 2.88
N LYS A 195 -23.96 -5.73 2.25
CA LYS A 195 -23.41 -6.47 1.11
C LYS A 195 -23.05 -5.51 -0.02
N SER A 196 -21.77 -5.45 -0.38
CA SER A 196 -21.31 -4.50 -1.39
C SER A 196 -21.25 -5.11 -2.79
N ASN A 197 -21.38 -4.25 -3.82
CA ASN A 197 -21.04 -4.63 -5.18
C ASN A 197 -19.54 -4.40 -5.40
N LEU A 198 -18.74 -5.39 -5.00
CA LEU A 198 -17.27 -5.28 -5.01
C LEU A 198 -16.71 -4.97 -6.39
N ALA A 199 -17.31 -5.48 -7.46
CA ALA A 199 -16.87 -5.18 -8.83
C ALA A 199 -16.90 -3.67 -9.13
N LEU A 200 -17.84 -2.92 -8.55
CA LEU A 200 -17.89 -1.46 -8.68
C LEU A 200 -16.86 -0.76 -7.79
N LEU A 201 -16.65 -1.25 -6.57
CA LEU A 201 -15.79 -0.60 -5.57
C LEU A 201 -14.30 -0.87 -5.81
N THR A 202 -13.96 -1.99 -6.42
CA THR A 202 -12.58 -2.37 -6.77
C THR A 202 -12.17 -1.95 -8.17
N ASN A 203 -13.10 -1.38 -8.96
CA ASN A 203 -12.79 -0.89 -10.29
C ASN A 203 -11.95 0.38 -10.18
N SER A 204 -10.64 0.25 -10.41
CA SER A 204 -9.69 1.35 -10.39
C SER A 204 -8.70 1.18 -11.53
N ASP A 205 -8.42 2.26 -12.26
CA ASP A 205 -7.37 2.29 -13.27
C ASP A 205 -5.97 1.99 -12.70
N HIS A 206 -5.82 2.12 -11.38
CA HIS A 206 -4.59 1.77 -10.66
C HIS A 206 -4.46 0.26 -10.41
N HIS A 207 -5.55 -0.52 -10.49
CA HIS A 207 -5.51 -1.97 -10.39
C HIS A 207 -5.24 -2.59 -11.77
N ARG A 208 -3.96 -2.84 -12.06
CA ARG A 208 -3.48 -3.25 -13.38
C ARG A 208 -3.22 -4.74 -13.54
N ALA A 209 -3.41 -5.56 -12.49
CA ALA A 209 -3.08 -6.98 -12.53
C ALA A 209 -3.74 -7.72 -13.70
N HIS A 210 -5.02 -7.46 -13.98
CA HIS A 210 -5.74 -8.03 -15.12
C HIS A 210 -5.24 -7.60 -16.50
N LYS A 211 -4.41 -6.55 -16.59
CA LYS A 211 -3.80 -6.05 -17.83
C LYS A 211 -2.38 -6.60 -18.04
N MET A 212 -1.77 -7.20 -17.02
CA MET A 212 -0.38 -7.67 -17.01
C MET A 212 -0.27 -9.03 -17.71
N ILE A 213 -0.05 -9.00 -19.04
CA ILE A 213 -0.09 -10.19 -19.91
C ILE A 213 1.23 -10.48 -20.63
N TYR A 214 2.20 -9.56 -20.60
CA TYR A 214 3.46 -9.72 -21.34
C TYR A 214 4.48 -10.47 -20.49
N ALA A 215 4.66 -11.76 -20.77
CA ALA A 215 5.66 -12.60 -20.11
C ALA A 215 7.05 -12.44 -20.76
N GLY A 216 8.10 -12.43 -19.94
CA GLY A 216 9.48 -12.32 -20.43
C GLY A 216 10.49 -12.18 -19.29
N SER A 217 11.67 -11.65 -19.60
CA SER A 217 12.71 -11.33 -18.62
C SER A 217 13.01 -9.84 -18.68
N TYR A 218 12.48 -9.09 -17.71
CA TYR A 218 12.53 -7.62 -17.68
C TYR A 218 13.20 -7.06 -16.42
N ALA A 219 13.80 -7.92 -15.58
CA ALA A 219 14.51 -7.50 -14.37
C ALA A 219 15.61 -6.46 -14.65
N GLU A 220 16.31 -6.61 -15.78
CA GLU A 220 17.43 -5.75 -16.21
C GLU A 220 17.07 -4.70 -17.25
N LEU A 221 15.85 -4.76 -17.79
CA LEU A 221 15.43 -3.84 -18.83
C LEU A 221 15.05 -2.50 -18.20
N SER A 222 15.55 -1.39 -18.76
CA SER A 222 15.18 -0.07 -18.26
C SER A 222 13.70 0.20 -18.57
N ILE A 223 12.98 0.79 -17.61
CA ILE A 223 11.56 1.10 -17.73
C ILE A 223 11.27 2.15 -18.84
N THR A 224 12.29 2.86 -19.30
CA THR A 224 12.20 3.83 -20.39
C THR A 224 12.60 3.27 -21.75
N ASP A 225 13.08 2.02 -21.81
CA ASP A 225 13.47 1.41 -23.07
C ASP A 225 12.24 1.13 -23.94
N GLU A 226 12.35 1.32 -25.26
CA GLU A 226 11.26 1.04 -26.20
C GLU A 226 10.81 -0.43 -26.17
N ALA A 227 11.71 -1.33 -25.79
CA ALA A 227 11.42 -2.76 -25.62
C ALA A 227 10.64 -3.07 -24.33
N PHE A 228 10.52 -2.12 -23.38
CA PHE A 228 9.83 -2.35 -22.12
C PHE A 228 8.31 -2.44 -22.35
N PRO A 229 7.66 -3.58 -22.05
CA PRO A 229 6.23 -3.72 -22.30
C PRO A 229 5.43 -2.84 -21.34
N ARG A 230 4.28 -2.34 -21.80
CA ARG A 230 3.39 -1.51 -20.98
C ARG A 230 2.83 -2.24 -19.75
N PHE A 231 2.61 -3.56 -19.85
CA PHE A 231 2.02 -4.37 -18.78
C PHE A 231 2.70 -5.76 -18.67
N PRO A 232 3.94 -5.85 -18.19
CA PRO A 232 4.63 -7.12 -18.00
C PRO A 232 3.98 -7.94 -16.88
N THR A 233 4.07 -9.27 -16.89
CA THR A 233 3.59 -10.07 -15.74
C THR A 233 4.46 -9.86 -14.50
N TYR A 234 3.95 -10.15 -13.30
CA TYR A 234 4.74 -10.00 -12.07
C TYR A 234 6.00 -10.86 -12.09
N GLU A 235 5.88 -12.11 -12.56
CA GLU A 235 6.95 -13.10 -12.66
C GLU A 235 8.10 -12.61 -13.55
N SER A 236 7.80 -11.76 -14.53
CA SER A 236 8.79 -11.32 -15.52
C SER A 236 9.85 -10.37 -14.96
N PHE A 237 9.67 -9.91 -13.72
CA PHE A 237 10.64 -9.09 -12.98
C PHE A 237 11.56 -9.91 -12.07
N TYR A 238 11.32 -11.23 -11.97
CA TYR A 238 11.97 -12.07 -10.99
C TYR A 238 12.96 -13.05 -11.60
N ASP A 239 14.24 -12.79 -11.32
CA ASP A 239 15.29 -13.78 -11.33
C ASP A 239 15.68 -14.12 -9.88
N LYS A 240 16.69 -14.97 -9.68
CA LYS A 240 17.14 -15.32 -8.33
C LYS A 240 17.56 -14.10 -7.52
N GLU A 241 18.28 -13.17 -8.14
CA GLU A 241 18.85 -12.01 -7.46
C GLU A 241 17.76 -11.01 -7.05
N THR A 242 16.79 -10.72 -7.93
CA THR A 242 15.69 -9.81 -7.59
C THR A 242 14.72 -10.43 -6.58
N MET A 243 14.56 -11.76 -6.57
CA MET A 243 13.85 -12.47 -5.50
C MET A 243 14.55 -12.34 -4.15
N ASP A 244 15.87 -12.55 -4.12
CA ASP A 244 16.67 -12.44 -2.90
C ASP A 244 16.64 -10.99 -2.37
N LEU A 245 16.81 -9.99 -3.25
CA LEU A 245 16.71 -8.57 -2.90
C LEU A 245 15.36 -8.20 -2.27
N VAL A 246 14.23 -8.59 -2.89
CA VAL A 246 12.90 -8.29 -2.31
C VAL A 246 12.72 -8.97 -0.96
N THR A 247 13.21 -10.20 -0.82
CA THR A 247 13.15 -10.95 0.44
C THR A 247 13.91 -10.23 1.56
N GLU A 248 15.09 -9.67 1.25
CA GLU A 248 15.91 -8.91 2.18
C GLU A 248 15.27 -7.56 2.52
N ILE A 249 14.95 -6.76 1.50
CA ILE A 249 14.43 -5.40 1.63
C ILE A 249 13.13 -5.37 2.46
N TYR A 250 12.26 -6.35 2.26
CA TYR A 250 10.94 -6.44 2.90
C TYR A 250 10.84 -7.61 3.88
N ALA A 251 11.96 -8.02 4.50
CA ALA A 251 12.01 -9.17 5.39
C ALA A 251 10.93 -9.15 6.50
N GLN A 252 10.67 -7.98 7.08
CA GLN A 252 9.65 -7.82 8.12
C GLN A 252 8.23 -8.03 7.58
N ASP A 253 7.94 -7.69 6.32
CA ASP A 253 6.63 -7.97 5.74
C ASP A 253 6.41 -9.49 5.61
N PHE A 254 7.46 -10.27 5.30
CA PHE A 254 7.37 -11.74 5.27
C PHE A 254 7.30 -12.37 6.66
N GLU A 255 7.92 -11.76 7.67
CA GLU A 255 7.91 -12.26 9.04
C GLU A 255 6.57 -12.02 9.74
N MET A 256 5.94 -10.87 9.46
CA MET A 256 4.78 -10.42 10.22
C MET A 256 3.44 -10.72 9.53
N TYR A 257 3.43 -10.98 8.22
CA TYR A 257 2.20 -11.20 7.44
C TYR A 257 2.15 -12.61 6.84
N PRO A 258 0.98 -13.07 6.35
CA PRO A 258 0.80 -14.44 5.88
C PRO A 258 1.39 -14.67 4.47
N TYR A 259 2.63 -14.25 4.24
CA TYR A 259 3.34 -14.42 2.98
C TYR A 259 4.57 -15.32 3.14
N THR A 260 4.79 -16.16 2.15
CA THR A 260 5.91 -17.11 2.15
C THR A 260 7.03 -16.59 1.25
N ARG A 261 8.27 -16.58 1.77
CA ARG A 261 9.46 -16.25 0.98
C ARG A 261 9.59 -17.21 -0.21
N GLY A 262 9.92 -16.69 -1.38
CA GLY A 262 10.05 -17.47 -2.60
C GLY A 262 8.75 -17.72 -3.37
N ILE A 263 7.60 -17.23 -2.88
CA ILE A 263 6.29 -17.44 -3.50
C ILE A 263 5.65 -16.09 -3.84
N LEU A 264 5.42 -15.86 -5.15
CA LEU A 264 4.67 -14.70 -5.67
C LEU A 264 3.17 -14.79 -5.38
#